data_AF-A0A6G1LC77-F1
#
_entry.id   AF-A0A6G1LC77-F1
#
_cell.length_a   1.000
_cell.length_b   1.000
_cell.length_c   1.000
_cell.angle_alpha   90.00
_cell.angle_beta   90.00
_cell.angle_gamma   90.00
#
_symmetry.space_group_name_H-M   'P 1'
#
loop_
_entity.id
_entity.type
_entity.pdbx_description
1 polymer ?
#
loop_
_entity_poly.entity_id
_entity_poly.type
_entity_poly.pdbx_seq_one_letter_code
_entity_poly.pdbx_strand_id
1 'polypeptide(L)'
;MHLKLFNSPCADPACNDHTNIQALSGHLLIDNIIAGSLKAQLLFAARMRTQDGLIQMWQECQEFDACSNGAKIEKVENYLANESFAMKDRQRDVDEASVILHVEEVWLKRLYRGEGRGLWMVRELVRQLELADDVVVMLQAGPLSRERQGQDTVESDGKSAHERIACHWKKLGFDEWSDSDDAWLCLRVGEMKQSAGRRVQDEE
;
A
#
# COMPACT_ATOMS: atom_id res chain seq x y z
N MET A 1 -21.55 -0.65 -6.36
CA MET A 1 -20.23 -1.16 -5.95
C MET A 1 -19.88 -0.57 -4.60
N HIS A 2 -19.41 -1.37 -3.64
CA HIS A 2 -18.92 -0.85 -2.35
C HIS A 2 -17.73 -1.68 -1.86
N LEU A 3 -16.85 -1.06 -1.07
CA LEU A 3 -15.76 -1.75 -0.38
C LEU A 3 -16.23 -2.05 1.04
N LYS A 4 -16.21 -3.33 1.43
CA LYS A 4 -16.47 -3.75 2.81
C LYS A 4 -15.15 -4.02 3.50
N LEU A 5 -14.82 -3.23 4.51
CA LEU A 5 -13.62 -3.38 5.32
C LEU A 5 -13.88 -4.26 6.54
N PHE A 6 -12.84 -4.94 6.95
CA PHE A 6 -12.79 -5.78 8.13
C PHE A 6 -11.44 -5.55 8.79
N ASN A 7 -11.44 -5.43 10.12
CA ASN A 7 -10.20 -5.68 10.84
C ASN A 7 -9.80 -7.12 10.53
N SER A 8 -8.55 -7.30 10.15
CA SER A 8 -7.99 -8.63 9.94
C SER A 8 -7.27 -8.99 11.24
N PRO A 9 -7.96 -9.54 12.26
CA PRO A 9 -7.27 -10.02 13.43
C PRO A 9 -6.27 -11.06 12.93
N CYS A 10 -5.01 -10.80 13.23
CA CYS A 10 -3.99 -11.80 13.03
C CYS A 10 -4.36 -13.06 13.83
N ALA A 11 -4.10 -14.23 13.25
CA ALA A 11 -4.49 -15.50 13.85
C ALA A 11 -3.74 -15.79 15.16
N ASP A 12 -2.57 -15.17 15.33
CA ASP A 12 -1.79 -15.22 16.56
C ASP A 12 -2.26 -14.12 17.54
N PRO A 13 -2.69 -14.48 18.77
CA PRO A 13 -3.05 -13.51 19.80
C PRO A 13 -1.95 -12.50 20.13
N ALA A 14 -0.66 -12.84 19.92
CA ALA A 14 0.47 -11.95 20.14
C ALA A 14 0.41 -10.69 19.25
N CYS A 15 -0.27 -10.77 18.10
CA CYS A 15 -0.50 -9.60 17.26
C CYS A 15 -1.33 -8.50 17.94
N ASN A 16 -2.09 -8.82 19.00
CA ASN A 16 -2.84 -7.80 19.76
C ASN A 16 -1.93 -6.91 20.61
N ASP A 17 -0.68 -7.33 20.86
CA ASP A 17 0.29 -6.56 21.63
C ASP A 17 0.93 -5.45 20.77
N HIS A 18 0.84 -5.54 19.44
CA HIS A 18 1.35 -4.55 18.49
C HIS A 18 0.35 -3.41 18.25
N THR A 19 0.13 -2.56 19.25
CA THR A 19 -0.86 -1.46 19.20
C THR A 19 -0.57 -0.37 18.16
N ASN A 20 0.65 -0.32 17.63
CA ASN A 20 1.06 0.63 16.60
C ASN A 20 0.88 0.09 15.16
N ILE A 21 0.38 -1.14 15.01
CA ILE A 21 0.20 -1.77 13.72
C ILE A 21 -1.22 -2.33 13.64
N GLN A 22 -2.00 -1.88 12.66
CA GLN A 22 -3.36 -2.38 12.44
C GLN A 22 -3.47 -3.03 11.06
N ALA A 23 -3.72 -4.35 11.05
CA ALA A 23 -3.97 -5.10 9.82
C ALA A 23 -5.43 -5.00 9.39
N LEU A 24 -5.63 -4.74 8.10
CA LEU A 24 -6.92 -4.51 7.47
C LEU A 24 -7.09 -5.43 6.26
N SER A 25 -8.31 -5.92 6.09
CA SER A 25 -8.73 -6.63 4.88
C SER A 25 -10.00 -6.00 4.32
N GLY A 26 -10.13 -6.02 3.00
CA GLY A 26 -11.28 -5.46 2.30
C GLY A 26 -11.78 -6.36 1.19
N HIS A 27 -13.09 -6.35 0.97
CA HIS A 27 -13.72 -6.99 -0.18
C HIS A 27 -14.47 -5.98 -1.04
N LEU A 28 -14.16 -5.97 -2.33
CA LEU A 28 -14.94 -5.24 -3.31
C LEU A 28 -16.20 -6.04 -3.64
N LEU A 29 -17.37 -5.45 -3.40
CA LEU A 29 -18.66 -6.06 -3.71
C LEU A 29 -19.32 -5.34 -4.89
N ILE A 30 -19.58 -6.11 -5.95
CA ILE A 30 -20.37 -5.69 -7.12
C ILE A 30 -21.55 -6.67 -7.21
N ASP A 31 -22.77 -6.14 -7.11
CA ASP A 31 -24.00 -6.94 -7.09
C ASP A 31 -23.98 -8.09 -6.06
N ASN A 32 -23.43 -7.81 -4.87
CA ASN A 32 -23.21 -8.75 -3.76
C ASN A 32 -22.25 -9.91 -4.06
N ILE A 33 -21.51 -9.86 -5.16
CA ILE A 33 -20.43 -10.81 -5.49
C ILE A 33 -19.09 -10.18 -5.14
N ILE A 34 -18.22 -10.96 -4.48
CA ILE A 34 -16.83 -10.55 -4.24
C ILE A 34 -16.12 -10.44 -5.59
N ALA A 35 -15.88 -9.21 -6.02
CA ALA A 35 -15.21 -8.84 -7.25
C ALA A 35 -13.69 -8.71 -7.08
N GLY A 36 -13.23 -8.48 -5.85
CA GLY A 36 -11.83 -8.32 -5.51
C GLY A 36 -11.57 -8.30 -4.01
N SER A 37 -10.30 -8.31 -3.64
CA SER A 37 -9.81 -8.22 -2.27
C SER A 37 -8.69 -7.19 -2.17
N LEU A 38 -8.57 -6.60 -0.98
CA LEU A 38 -7.46 -5.74 -0.60
C LEU A 38 -6.93 -6.17 0.77
N LYS A 39 -5.62 -6.12 0.94
CA LYS A 39 -4.95 -6.26 2.24
C LYS A 39 -4.05 -5.05 2.46
N ALA A 40 -4.07 -4.53 3.68
CA ALA A 40 -3.26 -3.38 4.05
C ALA A 40 -2.92 -3.39 5.54
N GLN A 41 -1.91 -2.60 5.90
CA GLN A 41 -1.49 -2.34 7.26
C GLN A 41 -1.39 -0.84 7.50
N LEU A 42 -1.93 -0.36 8.61
CA LEU A 42 -1.66 0.98 9.12
C LEU A 42 -0.51 0.88 10.11
N LEU A 43 0.55 1.65 9.88
CA LEU A 43 1.69 1.80 10.78
C LEU A 43 1.62 3.21 11.39
N PHE A 44 1.42 3.30 12.70
CA PHE A 44 1.35 4.59 13.41
C PHE A 44 2.75 5.17 13.64
N ALA A 45 3.38 5.59 12.55
CA ALA A 45 4.79 5.99 12.46
C ALA A 45 5.19 7.04 13.51
N ALA A 46 4.34 8.03 13.77
CA ALA A 46 4.63 9.05 14.80
C ALA A 46 4.84 8.43 16.20
N ARG A 47 4.10 7.39 16.57
CA ARG A 47 4.23 6.71 17.87
C ARG A 47 5.50 5.87 17.91
N MET A 48 5.73 5.10 16.84
CA MET A 48 6.87 4.19 16.73
C MET A 48 8.23 4.93 16.73
N ARG A 49 8.27 6.19 16.27
CA ARG A 49 9.49 7.01 16.24
C ARG A 49 9.85 7.69 17.57
N THR A 50 8.92 7.78 18.53
CA THR A 50 9.09 8.62 19.73
C THR A 50 10.02 8.06 20.80
N GLN A 51 10.36 6.77 20.78
CA GLN A 51 11.06 6.14 21.89
C GLN A 51 12.55 5.87 21.64
N ASP A 52 13.03 5.63 20.41
CA ASP A 52 14.47 5.58 20.07
C ASP A 52 14.77 5.78 18.55
N GLY A 53 13.82 6.36 17.78
CA GLY A 53 13.96 6.57 16.34
C GLY A 53 13.65 5.33 15.47
N LEU A 54 14.18 5.27 14.25
CA LEU A 54 13.86 4.25 13.22
C LEU A 54 14.05 2.80 13.69
N ILE A 55 15.02 2.56 14.59
CA ILE A 55 15.36 1.23 15.13
C ILE A 55 14.17 0.55 15.81
N GLN A 56 13.29 1.31 16.46
CA GLN A 56 12.12 0.74 17.12
C GLN A 56 10.99 0.41 16.14
N MET A 57 10.82 1.23 15.10
CA MET A 57 9.90 0.90 14.02
C MET A 57 10.27 -0.43 13.36
N TRP A 58 11.57 -0.67 13.17
CA TRP A 58 12.08 -1.94 12.66
C TRP A 58 11.71 -3.10 13.57
N GLN A 59 12.04 -3.00 14.87
CA GLN A 59 11.77 -4.05 15.86
C GLN A 59 10.29 -4.39 15.95
N GLU A 60 9.42 -3.39 16.05
CA GLU A 60 7.97 -3.60 16.10
C GLU A 60 7.44 -4.27 14.81
N CYS A 61 7.97 -3.90 13.64
CA CYS A 61 7.63 -4.55 12.38
C CYS A 61 8.13 -6.00 12.32
N GLN A 62 9.34 -6.30 12.80
CA GLN A 62 9.87 -7.67 12.83
C GLN A 62 9.08 -8.59 13.77
N GLU A 63 8.74 -8.09 14.96
CA GLU A 63 7.95 -8.82 15.93
C GLU A 63 6.54 -9.09 15.40
N PHE A 64 5.93 -8.11 14.75
CA PHE A 64 4.64 -8.30 14.07
C PHE A 64 4.74 -9.29 12.89
N ASP A 65 5.81 -9.27 12.12
CA ASP A 65 6.06 -10.24 11.04
C ASP A 65 6.23 -11.67 11.56
N ALA A 66 6.74 -11.85 12.78
CA ALA A 66 6.90 -13.17 13.37
C ALA A 66 5.56 -13.84 13.72
N CYS A 67 4.51 -13.04 13.95
CA CYS A 67 3.19 -13.51 14.35
C CYS A 67 2.11 -13.35 13.26
N SER A 68 2.35 -12.52 12.23
CA SER A 68 1.41 -12.29 11.13
C SER A 68 1.65 -13.20 9.92
N ASN A 69 0.56 -13.67 9.31
CA ASN A 69 0.60 -14.40 8.04
C ASN A 69 0.36 -13.41 6.89
N GLY A 70 1.43 -12.89 6.27
CA GLY A 70 1.31 -11.90 5.19
C GLY A 70 2.63 -11.49 4.57
N ALA A 71 2.60 -10.44 3.75
CA ALA A 71 3.80 -9.76 3.32
C ALA A 71 4.52 -9.15 4.51
N LYS A 72 5.82 -9.40 4.56
CA LYS A 72 6.70 -8.91 5.60
C LYS A 72 6.72 -7.38 5.64
N ILE A 73 6.18 -6.78 6.69
CA ILE A 73 6.17 -5.32 6.88
C ILE A 73 7.53 -4.79 7.35
N GLU A 74 8.44 -5.64 7.87
CA GLU A 74 9.83 -5.28 8.12
C GLU A 74 10.52 -4.74 6.86
N LYS A 75 10.02 -5.13 5.67
CA LYS A 75 10.49 -4.60 4.40
C LYS A 75 10.16 -3.13 4.20
N VAL A 76 9.03 -2.65 4.73
CA VAL A 76 8.64 -1.25 4.66
C VAL A 76 9.64 -0.43 5.46
N GLU A 77 9.97 -0.84 6.68
CA GLU A 77 10.98 -0.12 7.47
C GLU A 77 12.37 -0.24 6.84
N ASN A 78 12.79 -1.45 6.45
CA ASN A 78 14.10 -1.65 5.85
C ASN A 78 14.29 -0.80 4.58
N TYR A 79 13.21 -0.62 3.82
CA TYR A 79 13.15 0.32 2.71
C TYR A 79 13.28 1.77 3.17
N LEU A 80 12.49 2.22 4.16
CA LEU A 80 12.57 3.59 4.67
C LEU A 80 13.94 3.94 5.30
N ALA A 81 14.64 2.95 5.87
CA ALA A 81 15.92 3.16 6.55
C ALA A 81 17.15 3.14 5.62
N ASN A 82 17.07 2.46 4.47
CA ASN A 82 18.24 2.21 3.61
C ASN A 82 18.17 2.87 2.23
N GLU A 83 17.01 3.40 1.82
CA GLU A 83 16.87 3.97 0.49
C GLU A 83 17.27 5.45 0.43
N SER A 84 17.90 5.82 -0.68
CA SER A 84 17.99 7.22 -1.09
C SER A 84 16.74 7.56 -1.89
N PHE A 85 16.11 8.68 -1.51
CA PHE A 85 14.90 9.16 -2.17
C PHE A 85 15.28 10.06 -3.34
N ALA A 86 14.73 9.76 -4.52
CA ALA A 86 14.96 10.50 -5.77
C ALA A 86 14.72 12.01 -5.65
N MET A 87 13.83 12.41 -4.73
CA MET A 87 13.53 13.81 -4.43
C MET A 87 13.57 14.06 -2.93
N LYS A 88 14.27 15.13 -2.50
CA LYS A 88 14.41 15.51 -1.09
C LYS A 88 13.07 15.75 -0.38
N ASP A 89 12.05 16.21 -1.11
CA ASP A 89 10.72 16.46 -0.54
C ASP A 89 10.01 15.16 -0.14
N ARG A 90 10.38 14.02 -0.72
CA ARG A 90 9.76 12.71 -0.45
C ARG A 90 10.29 12.04 0.81
N GLN A 91 11.58 12.20 1.13
CA GLN A 91 12.12 11.83 2.45
C GLN A 91 11.37 12.59 3.56
N ARG A 92 11.15 13.89 3.34
CA ARG A 92 10.41 14.73 4.29
C ARG A 92 8.97 14.25 4.51
N ASP A 93 8.27 13.87 3.44
CA ASP A 93 6.91 13.31 3.54
C ASP A 93 6.87 12.06 4.43
N VAL A 94 7.84 11.16 4.30
CA VAL A 94 7.96 9.98 5.17
C VAL A 94 8.25 10.39 6.61
N ASP A 95 9.26 11.23 6.82
CA ASP A 95 9.73 11.63 8.15
C ASP A 95 8.64 12.36 8.94
N GLU A 96 7.80 13.13 8.25
CA GLU A 96 6.69 13.88 8.85
C GLU A 96 5.37 13.09 8.89
N ALA A 97 5.26 11.95 8.20
CA ALA A 97 4.02 11.16 8.16
C ALA A 97 3.61 10.68 9.55
N SER A 98 2.39 11.03 9.98
CA SER A 98 1.82 10.50 11.22
C SER A 98 1.53 9.00 11.13
N VAL A 99 1.10 8.55 9.95
CA VAL A 99 0.73 7.16 9.63
C VAL A 99 1.26 6.80 8.25
N ILE A 100 1.69 5.55 8.11
CA ILE A 100 1.99 4.94 6.82
C ILE A 100 0.94 3.85 6.57
N LEU A 101 0.20 3.97 5.47
CA LEU A 101 -0.71 2.95 4.98
C LEU A 101 0.03 2.08 3.96
N HIS A 102 0.48 0.91 4.38
CA HIS A 102 1.08 -0.07 3.47
C HIS A 102 -0.03 -0.93 2.83
N VAL A 103 -0.11 -0.93 1.50
CA VAL A 103 -1.04 -1.76 0.73
C VAL A 103 -0.29 -3.00 0.23
N GLU A 104 -0.47 -4.11 0.94
CA GLU A 104 0.15 -5.39 0.64
C GLU A 104 -0.41 -6.02 -0.65
N GLU A 105 -1.73 -6.02 -0.81
CA GLU A 105 -2.37 -6.74 -1.91
C GLU A 105 -3.58 -5.96 -2.41
N VAL A 106 -3.67 -5.84 -3.73
CA VAL A 106 -4.91 -5.46 -4.42
C VAL A 106 -5.16 -6.49 -5.51
N TRP A 107 -6.23 -7.25 -5.36
CA TRP A 107 -6.60 -8.31 -6.30
C TRP A 107 -8.01 -8.09 -6.83
N LEU A 108 -8.15 -8.26 -8.15
CA LEU A 108 -9.43 -8.20 -8.85
C LEU A 108 -9.62 -9.47 -9.67
N LYS A 109 -10.84 -10.01 -9.66
CA LYS A 109 -11.24 -11.06 -10.63
C LYS A 109 -11.05 -10.52 -12.05
N ARG A 110 -10.65 -11.41 -12.95
CA ARG A 110 -10.28 -11.06 -14.35
C ARG A 110 -11.32 -10.19 -15.05
N LEU A 111 -12.61 -10.51 -14.90
CA LEU A 111 -13.71 -9.78 -15.53
C LEU A 111 -13.90 -8.34 -15.03
N TYR A 112 -13.30 -7.98 -13.89
CA TYR A 112 -13.43 -6.65 -13.29
C TYR A 112 -12.16 -5.80 -13.40
N ARG A 113 -11.15 -6.26 -14.15
CA ARG A 113 -9.89 -5.53 -14.38
C ARG A 113 -10.06 -4.48 -15.48
N GLY A 114 -9.15 -3.49 -15.52
CA GLY A 114 -9.07 -2.49 -16.60
C GLY A 114 -9.89 -1.21 -16.40
N GLU A 115 -10.66 -1.11 -15.32
CA GLU A 115 -11.55 0.04 -15.06
C GLU A 115 -11.13 0.90 -13.86
N GLY A 116 -9.85 0.85 -13.47
CA GLY A 116 -9.35 1.64 -12.33
C GLY A 116 -9.92 1.23 -10.95
N ARG A 117 -10.62 0.10 -10.86
CA ARG A 117 -11.25 -0.38 -9.62
C ARG A 117 -10.25 -0.62 -8.48
N GLY A 118 -8.99 -0.96 -8.79
CA GLY A 118 -7.94 -1.12 -7.79
C GLY A 118 -7.61 0.21 -7.09
N LEU A 119 -7.39 1.28 -7.86
CA LEU A 119 -7.23 2.63 -7.31
C LEU A 119 -8.46 3.06 -6.53
N TRP A 120 -9.65 2.79 -7.07
CA TRP A 120 -10.91 3.11 -6.38
C TRP A 120 -10.97 2.43 -5.01
N MET A 121 -10.56 1.15 -4.89
CA MET A 121 -10.51 0.45 -3.60
C MET A 121 -9.55 1.12 -2.62
N VAL A 122 -8.36 1.53 -3.06
CA VAL A 122 -7.40 2.24 -2.20
C VAL A 122 -7.94 3.60 -1.76
N ARG A 123 -8.56 4.36 -2.66
CA ARG A 123 -9.22 5.64 -2.33
C ARG A 123 -10.36 5.47 -1.35
N GLU A 124 -11.18 4.44 -1.56
CA GLU A 124 -12.31 4.13 -0.69
C GLU A 124 -11.85 3.65 0.69
N LEU A 125 -10.73 2.91 0.76
CA LEU A 125 -10.06 2.56 2.02
C LEU A 125 -9.60 3.82 2.77
N VAL A 126 -8.87 4.72 2.10
CA VAL A 126 -8.43 6.01 2.67
C VAL A 126 -9.62 6.82 3.19
N ARG A 127 -10.73 6.85 2.42
CA ARG A 127 -11.96 7.56 2.79
C ARG A 127 -12.65 6.95 3.99
N GLN A 128 -12.83 5.63 4.04
CA GLN A 128 -13.52 4.94 5.14
C GLN A 128 -12.73 4.97 6.45
N LEU A 129 -11.41 5.05 6.36
CA LEU A 129 -10.52 5.18 7.52
C LEU A 129 -10.31 6.64 7.96
N GLU A 130 -10.89 7.60 7.24
CA GLU A 130 -10.77 9.04 7.53
C GLU A 130 -9.31 9.52 7.66
N LEU A 131 -8.42 8.99 6.80
CA LEU A 131 -6.99 9.29 6.90
C LEU A 131 -6.69 10.76 6.59
N ALA A 132 -5.81 11.34 7.41
CA ALA A 132 -5.34 12.71 7.31
C ALA A 132 -4.44 12.93 6.07
N ASP A 133 -4.21 14.18 5.68
CA ASP A 133 -3.52 14.54 4.43
C ASP A 133 -2.01 14.29 4.47
N ASP A 134 -1.43 14.19 5.67
CA ASP A 134 -0.03 13.83 5.94
C ASP A 134 0.22 12.33 5.94
N VAL A 135 -0.83 11.51 5.82
CA VAL A 135 -0.67 10.06 5.68
C VAL A 135 -0.07 9.72 4.33
N VAL A 136 0.88 8.80 4.36
CA VAL A 136 1.53 8.26 3.17
C VAL A 136 0.96 6.88 2.86
N VAL A 137 0.50 6.68 1.64
CA VAL A 137 0.13 5.36 1.11
C VAL A 137 1.36 4.79 0.42
N MET A 138 1.78 3.58 0.79
CA MET A 138 2.89 2.85 0.17
C MET A 138 2.41 1.52 -0.37
N LEU A 139 2.96 1.08 -1.50
CA LEU A 139 2.79 -0.26 -2.04
C LEU A 139 4.07 -0.70 -2.75
N GLN A 140 4.37 -1.98 -2.66
CA GLN A 140 5.40 -2.58 -3.51
C GLN A 140 4.70 -3.23 -4.70
N ALA A 141 4.94 -2.74 -5.91
CA ALA A 141 4.54 -3.44 -7.11
C ALA A 141 5.27 -4.79 -7.12
N GLY A 142 4.55 -5.90 -7.29
CA GLY A 142 5.16 -7.22 -7.18
C GLY A 142 4.32 -8.29 -7.87
N PRO A 143 4.95 -9.41 -8.28
CA PRO A 143 4.20 -10.55 -8.76
C PRO A 143 3.22 -11.01 -7.68
N LEU A 144 1.99 -11.35 -8.09
CA LEU A 144 1.06 -12.03 -7.19
C LEU A 144 1.76 -13.28 -6.65
N SER A 145 1.56 -13.67 -5.39
CA SER A 145 2.26 -14.83 -4.77
C SER A 145 2.18 -16.14 -5.57
N ARG A 146 1.30 -16.23 -6.58
CA ARG A 146 1.19 -17.34 -7.54
C ARG A 146 2.23 -17.32 -8.67
N GLU A 147 2.79 -16.17 -9.02
CA GLU A 147 3.81 -16.01 -10.08
C GLU A 147 5.24 -16.27 -9.57
N ARG A 148 5.43 -16.42 -8.25
CA ARG A 148 6.69 -16.87 -7.64
C ARG A 148 7.08 -18.32 -8.00
N GLN A 149 6.23 -19.05 -8.74
CA GLN A 149 6.51 -20.41 -9.25
C GLN A 149 7.16 -20.42 -10.65
N GLY A 150 7.93 -19.39 -11.00
CA GLY A 150 8.93 -19.48 -12.08
C GLY A 150 8.37 -19.37 -13.50
N GLN A 151 7.33 -18.58 -13.72
CA GLN A 151 6.88 -18.21 -15.07
C GLN A 151 6.72 -16.69 -15.17
N ASP A 152 7.83 -15.98 -15.13
CA ASP A 152 7.91 -14.65 -15.76
C ASP A 152 7.85 -14.86 -17.28
N THR A 153 6.66 -15.13 -17.82
CA THR A 153 6.45 -15.03 -19.25
C THR A 153 6.47 -13.55 -19.61
N VAL A 154 7.60 -13.09 -20.15
CA VAL A 154 7.67 -11.84 -20.90
C VAL A 154 6.57 -11.90 -21.97
N GLU A 155 5.46 -11.20 -21.74
CA GLU A 155 4.40 -11.10 -22.75
C GLU A 155 4.88 -10.17 -23.88
N SER A 156 4.14 -10.18 -25.00
CA SER A 156 4.48 -9.59 -26.30
C SER A 156 4.92 -8.12 -26.33
N ASP A 157 4.76 -7.39 -25.22
CA ASP A 157 5.16 -6.00 -25.02
C ASP A 157 6.56 -5.84 -24.37
N GLY A 158 7.28 -6.95 -24.12
CA GLY A 158 8.66 -6.93 -23.63
C GLY A 158 8.80 -6.50 -22.16
N LYS A 159 7.69 -6.37 -21.43
CA LYS A 159 7.66 -5.99 -20.02
C LYS A 159 7.28 -7.19 -19.15
N SER A 160 7.95 -7.33 -18.02
CA SER A 160 7.58 -8.24 -16.94
C SER A 160 6.21 -7.85 -16.34
N ALA A 161 5.52 -8.81 -15.72
CA ALA A 161 4.25 -8.55 -15.02
C ALA A 161 4.41 -7.46 -13.95
N HIS A 162 5.57 -7.46 -13.28
CA HIS A 162 5.98 -6.46 -12.32
C HIS A 162 6.01 -5.03 -12.90
N GLU A 163 6.73 -4.82 -14.01
CA GLU A 163 6.84 -3.51 -14.67
C GLU A 163 5.47 -3.00 -15.15
N ARG A 164 4.58 -3.91 -15.58
CA ARG A 164 3.21 -3.57 -15.96
C ARG A 164 2.38 -3.11 -14.77
N ILE A 165 2.49 -3.78 -13.63
CA ILE A 165 1.83 -3.40 -12.38
C ILE A 165 2.37 -2.06 -11.86
N ALA A 166 3.69 -1.88 -11.85
CA ALA A 166 4.32 -0.63 -11.46
C ALA A 166 3.86 0.53 -12.36
N CYS A 167 3.91 0.35 -13.69
CA CYS A 167 3.43 1.33 -14.66
C CYS A 167 1.93 1.64 -14.48
N HIS A 168 1.11 0.65 -14.10
CA HIS A 168 -0.30 0.87 -13.81
C HIS A 168 -0.49 1.81 -12.61
N TRP A 169 0.18 1.56 -11.50
CA TRP A 169 0.11 2.41 -10.31
C TRP A 169 0.69 3.81 -10.55
N LYS A 170 1.78 3.90 -11.32
CA LYS A 170 2.36 5.19 -11.76
C LYS A 170 1.35 6.06 -12.52
N LYS A 171 0.62 5.46 -13.48
CA LYS A 171 -0.48 6.15 -14.20
C LYS A 171 -1.63 6.59 -13.31
N LEU A 172 -1.77 5.99 -12.14
CA LEU A 172 -2.82 6.28 -11.17
C LEU A 172 -2.39 7.34 -10.15
N GLY A 173 -1.19 7.91 -10.32
CA GLY A 173 -0.65 9.01 -9.53
C GLY A 173 0.27 8.58 -8.41
N PHE A 174 0.66 7.30 -8.35
CA PHE A 174 1.74 6.90 -7.45
C PHE A 174 3.10 7.24 -8.06
N ASP A 175 4.07 7.63 -7.24
CA ASP A 175 5.41 7.92 -7.72
C ASP A 175 6.41 6.85 -7.26
N GLU A 176 7.48 6.68 -8.03
CA GLU A 176 8.68 5.96 -7.58
C GLU A 176 9.31 6.74 -6.43
N TRP A 177 9.61 6.07 -5.33
CA TRP A 177 10.21 6.72 -4.18
C TRP A 177 11.64 6.30 -3.87
N SER A 178 12.13 5.22 -4.48
CA SER A 178 13.51 4.75 -4.31
C SER A 178 14.27 4.87 -5.61
N ASP A 179 15.52 5.33 -5.48
CA ASP A 179 16.49 5.34 -6.57
C ASP A 179 17.00 3.92 -6.92
N SER A 180 16.87 2.97 -5.99
CA SER A 180 17.45 1.63 -6.09
C SER A 180 16.43 0.51 -6.37
N ASP A 181 15.14 0.76 -6.09
CA ASP A 181 14.02 -0.15 -6.32
C ASP A 181 12.75 0.61 -6.78
N ASP A 182 12.55 0.70 -8.09
CA ASP A 182 11.44 1.42 -8.73
C ASP A 182 10.07 0.72 -8.58
N ALA A 183 10.06 -0.45 -7.94
CA ALA A 183 8.88 -1.20 -7.54
C ALA A 183 8.11 -0.53 -6.40
N TRP A 184 8.82 0.20 -5.54
CA TRP A 184 8.22 0.84 -4.38
C TRP A 184 7.58 2.15 -4.79
N LEU A 185 6.27 2.16 -4.65
CA LEU A 185 5.40 3.22 -5.07
C LEU A 185 4.66 3.79 -3.89
N CYS A 186 4.37 5.07 -3.96
CA CYS A 186 3.81 5.83 -2.86
C CYS A 186 2.84 6.90 -3.35
N LEU A 187 2.06 7.45 -2.43
CA LEU A 187 1.22 8.62 -2.69
C LEU A 187 0.82 9.26 -1.37
N ARG A 188 0.96 10.57 -1.25
CA ARG A 188 0.43 11.31 -0.09
C ARG A 188 -1.09 11.42 -0.20
N VAL A 189 -1.81 11.22 0.90
CA VAL A 189 -3.28 11.29 0.90
C VAL A 189 -3.79 12.66 0.44
N GLY A 190 -3.13 13.75 0.80
CA GLY A 190 -3.45 15.09 0.28
C GLY A 190 -3.40 15.18 -1.25
N GLU A 191 -2.39 14.57 -1.90
CA GLU A 191 -2.26 14.51 -3.36
C GLU A 191 -3.34 13.61 -3.99
N MET A 192 -3.68 12.51 -3.32
CA MET A 192 -4.76 11.61 -3.73
C MET A 192 -6.13 12.32 -3.72
N LYS A 193 -6.39 13.19 -2.75
CA LYS A 193 -7.63 13.98 -2.64
C LYS A 193 -7.69 15.08 -3.71
N GLN A 194 -6.58 15.77 -3.98
CA GLN A 194 -6.52 16.84 -4.99
C GLN A 194 -6.69 16.32 -6.42
N SER A 195 -6.12 15.15 -6.73
CA SER A 195 -6.26 14.50 -8.04
C SER A 195 -7.69 14.00 -8.33
N ALA A 196 -8.53 13.83 -7.30
CA ALA A 196 -9.96 13.57 -7.46
C ALA A 196 -10.75 14.86 -7.80
N GLY A 197 -10.30 16.03 -7.32
CA GLY A 197 -10.94 17.32 -7.57
C GLY A 197 -10.70 17.90 -8.96
N ARG A 198 -9.52 17.67 -9.57
CA ARG A 198 -9.20 18.21 -10.91
C ARG A 198 -10.06 17.61 -12.04
N ARG A 199 -10.46 16.33 -11.94
CA ARG A 199 -11.32 15.71 -12.97
C ARG A 199 -12.74 16.27 -13.05
N VAL A 200 -13.21 16.96 -12.00
CA VAL A 200 -14.55 17.57 -12.00
C VAL A 200 -14.54 18.94 -12.68
N GLN A 201 -13.38 19.60 -12.79
CA GLN A 201 -13.27 20.93 -13.40
C GLN A 201 -12.93 20.91 -14.90
N ASP A 202 -12.45 19.78 -15.42
CA ASP A 202 -12.15 19.63 -16.86
C ASP A 202 -13.34 19.04 -17.66
N GLU A 203 -14.51 18.85 -17.02
CA GLU A 203 -15.76 18.38 -17.65
C GLU A 203 -16.92 19.39 -17.58
N GLU A 204 -16.66 20.66 -17.23
CA GLU A 204 -17.63 21.77 -17.33
C GLU A 204 -17.30 22.74 -18.49
#